data_AF-A0A0F3GYM7-F1
#
_entry.id   AF-A0A0F3GYM7-F1
#
_cell.length_a   1.000
_cell.length_b   1.000
_cell.length_c   1.000
_cell.angle_alpha   90.00
_cell.angle_beta   90.00
_cell.angle_gamma   90.00
#
_symmetry.space_group_name_H-M   'P 1'
#
loop_
_entity.id
_entity.type
_entity.pdbx_description
1 polymer ?
#
loop_
_entity_poly.entity_id
_entity_poly.type
_entity_poly.pdbx_seq_one_letter_code
_entity_poly.pdbx_strand_id
1 'polypeptide(L)'
;MQRRRILTLFLVLGMVVVYSCGGGSGPGSPGSSNTGNIGGYVTITDISHSSPKGDQGDGWQIDMVQDMCSGGTAEVWGDDTANLTVSLNSYDKKIPANTIFIQRYTVEYTQQIYELDLPPVKMFDLTTTVMVQPDKSSPVNIVVMDAGTKQEYMKELNSEKYNPTRLAPYLYDMKITLYGVDSLGNTFNVPVHRTVSLADYNYC
;
A
#
# COMPACT_ATOMS: atom_id res chain seq x y z
N MET A 1 13.01 49.29 -20.70
CA MET A 1 13.54 47.93 -20.40
C MET A 1 13.00 47.30 -19.11
N GLN A 2 11.92 47.82 -18.49
CA GLN A 2 11.46 47.35 -17.17
C GLN A 2 10.28 46.36 -17.21
N ARG A 3 9.51 46.32 -18.32
CA ARG A 3 8.32 45.46 -18.48
C ARG A 3 8.64 43.99 -18.82
N ARG A 4 9.84 43.69 -19.36
CA ARG A 4 10.25 42.32 -19.70
C ARG A 4 10.76 41.51 -18.51
N ARG A 5 11.14 42.16 -17.39
CA ARG A 5 11.65 41.49 -16.18
C ARG A 5 10.55 41.00 -15.24
N ILE A 6 9.35 41.58 -15.33
CA ILE A 6 8.20 41.19 -14.49
C ILE A 6 7.61 39.86 -14.98
N LEU A 7 7.55 39.62 -16.30
CA LEU A 7 7.00 38.39 -16.85
C LEU A 7 7.85 37.15 -16.53
N THR A 8 9.17 37.29 -16.49
CA THR A 8 10.09 36.17 -16.19
C THR A 8 9.99 35.75 -14.72
N LEU A 9 9.72 36.69 -13.81
CA LEU A 9 9.58 36.40 -12.39
C LEU A 9 8.32 35.58 -12.08
N PHE A 10 7.20 35.85 -12.78
CA PHE A 10 5.96 35.07 -12.63
C PHE A 10 6.06 33.65 -13.20
N LEU A 11 6.86 33.45 -14.24
CA LEU A 11 7.05 32.14 -14.88
C LEU A 11 7.93 31.20 -14.01
N VAL A 12 8.92 31.75 -13.31
CA VAL A 12 9.75 30.99 -12.36
C VAL A 12 8.99 30.71 -11.06
N LEU A 13 8.17 31.66 -10.57
CA LEU A 13 7.35 31.42 -9.37
C LEU A 13 6.23 30.39 -9.63
N GLY A 14 5.68 30.36 -10.85
CA GLY A 14 4.71 29.35 -11.28
C GLY A 14 5.29 27.93 -11.24
N MET A 15 6.54 27.72 -11.66
CA MET A 15 7.18 26.40 -11.62
C MET A 15 7.37 25.86 -10.20
N VAL A 16 7.56 26.71 -9.19
CA VAL A 16 7.75 26.27 -7.79
C VAL A 16 6.43 25.78 -7.16
N VAL A 17 5.28 26.33 -7.58
CA VAL A 17 3.97 25.97 -7.01
C VAL A 17 3.42 24.68 -7.63
N VAL A 18 3.72 24.37 -8.90
CA VAL A 18 3.33 23.07 -9.50
C VAL A 18 4.23 21.92 -9.07
N TYR A 19 5.48 22.18 -8.66
CA TYR A 19 6.37 21.13 -8.14
C TYR A 19 6.08 20.75 -6.67
N SER A 20 5.29 21.54 -5.93
CA SER A 20 4.90 21.20 -4.55
C SER A 20 3.55 20.48 -4.45
N CYS A 21 2.95 20.08 -5.58
CA CYS A 21 1.72 19.28 -5.62
C CYS A 21 1.98 17.80 -5.98
N GLY A 22 3.23 17.33 -5.92
CA GLY A 22 3.60 15.94 -6.12
C GLY A 22 4.47 15.44 -4.97
N GLY A 23 3.98 14.47 -4.21
CA GLY A 23 4.77 13.82 -3.15
C GLY A 23 4.33 14.12 -1.72
N GLY A 24 3.04 14.36 -1.49
CA GLY A 24 2.48 14.17 -0.16
C GLY A 24 2.57 12.69 0.20
N SER A 25 3.61 12.29 0.93
CA SER A 25 3.73 10.99 1.57
C SER A 25 2.63 10.87 2.60
N GLY A 26 1.68 9.98 2.31
CA GLY A 26 0.52 9.73 3.14
C GLY A 26 -0.46 8.80 2.41
N PRO A 27 -1.27 8.03 3.13
CA PRO A 27 -2.42 7.37 2.56
C PRO A 27 -3.36 8.47 2.04
N GLY A 28 -3.30 8.78 0.73
CA GLY A 28 -4.27 9.68 0.11
C GLY A 28 -5.65 9.31 0.60
N SER A 29 -6.37 10.27 1.23
CA SER A 29 -7.48 10.04 2.16
C SER A 29 -8.38 8.87 1.74
N PRO A 30 -8.16 7.65 2.28
CA PRO A 30 -8.93 6.50 1.85
C PRO A 30 -10.29 6.58 2.54
N GLY A 31 -11.31 6.95 1.78
CA GLY A 31 -12.68 7.03 2.26
C GLY A 31 -13.22 5.64 2.59
N SER A 32 -13.97 5.52 3.68
CA SER A 32 -14.74 4.31 4.00
C SER A 32 -16.07 4.30 3.24
N SER A 33 -16.56 3.12 2.88
CA SER A 33 -17.96 2.95 2.49
C SER A 33 -18.87 2.87 3.73
N ASN A 34 -20.14 3.29 3.58
CA ASN A 34 -21.20 3.19 4.60
C ASN A 34 -20.91 3.87 5.95
N THR A 35 -20.10 4.94 5.97
CA THR A 35 -19.74 5.68 7.20
C THR A 35 -20.95 6.20 7.97
N GLY A 36 -22.05 6.50 7.27
CA GLY A 36 -23.31 6.94 7.88
C GLY A 36 -23.89 5.96 8.91
N ASN A 37 -23.70 4.66 8.72
CA ASN A 37 -24.32 3.62 9.55
C ASN A 37 -23.50 3.27 10.80
N ILE A 38 -22.19 3.52 10.77
CA ILE A 38 -21.28 3.23 11.88
C ILE A 38 -21.11 4.42 12.86
N GLY A 39 -21.75 5.56 12.55
CA GLY A 39 -21.72 6.77 13.38
C GLY A 39 -20.39 7.55 13.34
N GLY A 40 -19.53 7.27 12.37
CA GLY A 40 -18.21 7.88 12.27
C GLY A 40 -17.50 7.64 10.93
N TYR A 41 -16.32 8.24 10.79
CA TYR A 41 -15.41 8.05 9.66
C TYR A 41 -14.31 7.05 10.04
N VAL A 42 -14.11 6.03 9.20
CA VAL A 42 -12.93 5.15 9.30
C VAL A 42 -11.91 5.62 8.29
N THR A 43 -10.70 5.90 8.75
CA THR A 43 -9.61 6.39 7.92
C THR A 43 -8.33 5.64 8.26
N ILE A 44 -7.53 5.32 7.24
CA ILE A 44 -6.15 4.88 7.45
C ILE A 44 -5.29 6.14 7.51
N THR A 45 -4.70 6.40 8.68
CA THR A 45 -3.95 7.63 8.94
C THR A 45 -2.46 7.46 8.67
N ASP A 46 -1.97 6.24 8.73
CA ASP A 46 -0.57 5.90 8.46
C ASP A 46 -0.47 4.49 7.88
N ILE A 47 0.55 4.26 7.06
CA ILE A 47 0.86 2.95 6.49
C ILE A 47 2.36 2.84 6.25
N SER A 48 2.99 1.83 6.83
CA SER A 48 4.39 1.49 6.59
C SER A 48 4.53 0.10 5.98
N HIS A 49 5.51 -0.06 5.11
CA HIS A 49 5.84 -1.31 4.45
C HIS A 49 7.16 -1.86 5.01
N SER A 50 7.14 -3.12 5.44
CA SER A 50 8.30 -3.79 6.02
C SER A 50 8.63 -5.04 5.23
N SER A 51 9.88 -5.09 4.75
CA SER A 51 10.51 -6.29 4.22
C SER A 51 11.24 -7.04 5.35
N PRO A 52 11.66 -8.29 5.12
CA PRO A 52 12.51 -9.03 6.06
C PRO A 52 13.81 -8.30 6.43
N LYS A 53 14.36 -7.47 5.54
CA LYS A 53 15.55 -6.63 5.82
C LYS A 53 15.23 -5.39 6.68
N GLY A 54 13.98 -4.99 6.76
CA GLY A 54 13.52 -3.87 7.57
C GLY A 54 12.43 -3.03 6.92
N ASP A 55 12.07 -1.94 7.61
CA ASP A 55 11.12 -0.92 7.16
C ASP A 55 11.65 -0.21 5.90
N GLN A 56 10.82 -0.18 4.86
CA GLN A 56 11.12 0.44 3.57
C GLN A 56 10.42 1.79 3.38
N GLY A 57 9.63 2.25 4.36
CA GLY A 57 8.84 3.47 4.26
C GLY A 57 7.93 3.46 3.03
N ASP A 58 8.05 4.50 2.19
CA ASP A 58 7.25 4.68 0.98
C ASP A 58 7.85 4.01 -0.27
N GLY A 59 8.90 3.21 -0.13
CA GLY A 59 9.56 2.54 -1.26
C GLY A 59 8.73 1.42 -1.90
N TRP A 60 7.96 0.68 -1.09
CA TRP A 60 7.13 -0.47 -1.53
C TRP A 60 7.86 -1.42 -2.50
N GLN A 61 9.09 -1.78 -2.11
CA GLN A 61 10.04 -2.57 -2.91
C GLN A 61 9.99 -4.03 -2.48
N ILE A 62 9.35 -4.88 -3.28
CA ILE A 62 9.21 -6.30 -2.95
C ILE A 62 10.34 -7.07 -3.60
N ASP A 63 11.19 -7.66 -2.75
CA ASP A 63 12.33 -8.46 -3.20
C ASP A 63 11.90 -9.89 -3.52
N MET A 64 12.13 -10.29 -4.76
CA MET A 64 11.56 -11.49 -5.36
C MET A 64 12.50 -12.69 -5.37
N VAL A 65 13.79 -12.45 -5.17
CA VAL A 65 14.85 -13.47 -5.25
C VAL A 65 15.53 -13.58 -3.89
N GLN A 66 15.92 -14.80 -3.50
CA GLN A 66 16.81 -14.99 -2.36
C GLN A 66 18.23 -15.26 -2.88
N ASP A 67 19.09 -14.27 -2.77
CA ASP A 67 20.49 -14.31 -3.13
C ASP A 67 21.36 -15.02 -2.09
N MET A 68 22.52 -15.46 -2.57
CA MET A 68 23.62 -15.98 -1.75
C MET A 68 24.71 -14.91 -1.62
N CYS A 69 24.87 -14.37 -0.40
CA CYS A 69 25.85 -13.33 -0.10
C CYS A 69 27.29 -13.86 -0.11
N SER A 70 28.24 -12.92 -0.15
CA SER A 70 29.67 -13.24 -0.05
C SER A 70 29.95 -14.05 1.22
N GLY A 71 30.50 -15.25 1.05
CA GLY A 71 30.73 -16.19 2.16
C GLY A 71 29.70 -17.33 2.27
N GLY A 72 28.73 -17.39 1.34
CA GLY A 72 27.78 -18.50 1.26
C GLY A 72 26.62 -18.42 2.26
N THR A 73 26.40 -17.26 2.87
CA THR A 73 25.22 -17.01 3.69
C THR A 73 24.07 -16.56 2.79
N ALA A 74 22.89 -17.15 2.95
CA ALA A 74 21.69 -16.65 2.28
C ALA A 74 21.34 -15.26 2.81
N GLU A 75 20.85 -14.39 1.94
CA GLU A 75 20.35 -13.09 2.37
C GLU A 75 19.07 -13.21 3.20
N VAL A 76 18.74 -12.13 3.92
CA VAL A 76 17.49 -12.04 4.70
C VAL A 76 16.33 -11.83 3.74
N TRP A 77 15.56 -12.88 3.52
CA TRP A 77 14.45 -12.93 2.57
C TRP A 77 13.26 -13.69 3.15
N GLY A 78 12.05 -13.38 2.68
CA GLY A 78 10.80 -13.87 3.27
C GLY A 78 9.60 -12.98 2.94
N ASP A 79 8.62 -12.97 3.83
CA ASP A 79 7.34 -12.26 3.62
C ASP A 79 7.49 -10.74 3.72
N ASP A 80 6.84 -10.02 2.80
CA ASP A 80 6.61 -8.58 2.90
C ASP A 80 5.29 -8.31 3.62
N THR A 81 5.33 -7.38 4.57
CA THR A 81 4.20 -7.05 5.45
C THR A 81 3.97 -5.54 5.47
N ALA A 82 2.77 -5.12 5.84
CA ALA A 82 2.48 -3.71 6.08
C ALA A 82 1.76 -3.52 7.41
N ASN A 83 2.05 -2.40 8.08
CA ASN A 83 1.34 -1.97 9.27
C ASN A 83 0.49 -0.74 8.92
N LEU A 84 -0.82 -0.86 9.08
CA LEU A 84 -1.77 0.22 8.83
C LEU A 84 -2.28 0.76 10.16
N THR A 85 -2.21 2.07 10.37
CA THR A 85 -2.89 2.70 11.49
C THR A 85 -4.30 3.09 11.08
N VAL A 86 -5.29 2.39 11.62
CA VAL A 86 -6.72 2.67 11.35
C VAL A 86 -7.29 3.51 12.48
N SER A 87 -7.87 4.66 12.14
CA SER A 87 -8.56 5.55 13.06
C SER A 87 -10.07 5.53 12.82
N LEU A 88 -10.83 5.54 13.90
CA LEU A 88 -12.27 5.74 13.90
C LEU A 88 -12.58 7.09 14.54
N ASN A 89 -13.11 8.03 13.78
CA ASN A 89 -13.49 9.36 14.27
C ASN A 89 -15.01 9.51 14.30
N SER A 90 -15.55 9.86 15.47
CA SER A 90 -17.00 10.09 15.61
C SER A 90 -17.43 11.35 14.86
N TYR A 91 -18.63 11.35 14.27
CA TYR A 91 -19.19 12.56 13.65
C TYR A 91 -19.49 13.65 14.66
N ASP A 92 -20.02 13.26 15.82
CA ASP A 92 -20.35 14.13 16.93
C ASP A 92 -19.82 13.50 18.22
N LYS A 93 -19.21 14.30 19.09
CA LYS A 93 -18.74 13.85 20.41
C LYS A 93 -19.89 13.47 21.34
N LYS A 94 -21.12 13.93 21.08
CA LYS A 94 -22.32 13.58 21.86
C LYS A 94 -22.93 12.24 21.45
N ILE A 95 -22.72 11.82 20.21
CA ILE A 95 -23.18 10.54 19.66
C ILE A 95 -21.94 9.84 19.10
N PRO A 96 -21.13 9.21 19.98
CA PRO A 96 -19.90 8.58 19.54
C PRO A 96 -20.21 7.47 18.52
N ALA A 97 -19.25 7.22 17.64
CA ALA A 97 -19.33 6.08 16.72
C ALA A 97 -19.47 4.76 17.49
N ASN A 98 -19.94 3.72 16.81
CA ASN A 98 -19.87 2.37 17.34
C ASN A 98 -18.43 1.84 17.24
N THR A 99 -18.01 1.04 18.22
CA THR A 99 -16.76 0.27 18.09
C THR A 99 -16.82 -0.59 16.83
N ILE A 100 -15.74 -0.58 16.06
CA ILE A 100 -15.62 -1.40 14.85
C ILE A 100 -14.64 -2.55 15.06
N PHE A 101 -14.86 -3.61 14.30
CA PHE A 101 -14.05 -4.81 14.24
C PHE A 101 -13.64 -5.04 12.79
N ILE A 102 -12.34 -4.91 12.52
CA ILE A 102 -11.75 -5.30 11.24
C ILE A 102 -11.59 -6.81 11.28
N GLN A 103 -12.20 -7.50 10.32
CA GLN A 103 -12.35 -8.96 10.31
C GLN A 103 -11.55 -9.63 9.20
N ARG A 104 -11.25 -8.89 8.12
CA ARG A 104 -10.66 -9.46 6.92
C ARG A 104 -9.99 -8.35 6.11
N TYR A 105 -8.96 -8.69 5.35
CA TYR A 105 -8.40 -7.80 4.35
C TYR A 105 -8.14 -8.55 3.05
N THR A 106 -8.18 -7.81 1.95
CA THR A 106 -7.70 -8.29 0.65
C THR A 106 -6.51 -7.48 0.17
N VAL A 107 -5.58 -8.14 -0.52
CA VAL A 107 -4.50 -7.49 -1.28
C VAL A 107 -4.61 -7.94 -2.72
N GLU A 108 -4.99 -7.03 -3.58
CA GLU A 108 -5.19 -7.24 -5.02
C GLU A 108 -4.06 -6.56 -5.79
N TYR A 109 -3.56 -7.22 -6.84
CA TYR A 109 -2.50 -6.71 -7.70
C TYR A 109 -3.01 -6.59 -9.13
N THR A 110 -2.81 -5.43 -9.74
CA THR A 110 -3.14 -5.17 -11.14
C THR A 110 -1.89 -4.69 -11.87
N GLN A 111 -1.61 -5.28 -13.02
CA GLN A 111 -0.48 -4.85 -13.85
C GLN A 111 -0.70 -3.42 -14.32
N GLN A 112 0.36 -2.61 -14.30
CA GLN A 112 0.28 -1.29 -14.91
C GLN A 112 0.16 -1.41 -16.44
N ILE A 113 -0.53 -0.45 -17.05
CA ILE A 113 -0.85 -0.44 -18.50
C ILE A 113 0.40 -0.54 -19.39
N TYR A 114 1.58 -0.19 -18.88
CA TYR A 114 2.84 -0.26 -19.62
C TYR A 114 3.57 -1.60 -19.48
N GLU A 115 3.02 -2.55 -18.71
CA GLU A 115 3.58 -3.89 -18.46
C GLU A 115 2.54 -4.99 -18.73
N LEU A 116 2.03 -5.03 -19.97
CA LEU A 116 0.90 -5.87 -20.40
C LEU A 116 1.20 -7.38 -20.53
N ASP A 117 2.41 -7.82 -20.17
CA ASP A 117 2.82 -9.22 -20.28
C ASP A 117 3.68 -9.66 -19.09
N LEU A 118 3.16 -9.42 -17.90
CA LEU A 118 3.71 -9.99 -16.67
C LEU A 118 2.87 -11.21 -16.22
N PRO A 119 3.42 -12.07 -15.34
CA PRO A 119 2.60 -13.04 -14.62
C PRO A 119 1.54 -12.34 -13.74
N PRO A 120 0.34 -12.91 -13.53
CA PRO A 120 -0.57 -12.43 -12.51
C PRO A 120 0.00 -12.72 -11.12
N VAL A 121 -0.18 -11.79 -10.18
CA VAL A 121 0.15 -12.02 -8.77
C VAL A 121 -1.10 -12.49 -8.04
N LYS A 122 -0.95 -13.52 -7.21
CA LYS A 122 -2.04 -14.11 -6.43
C LYS A 122 -2.64 -13.08 -5.47
N MET A 123 -3.98 -13.00 -5.47
CA MET A 123 -4.72 -12.19 -4.50
C MET A 123 -4.68 -12.83 -3.11
N PHE A 124 -4.47 -12.01 -2.09
CA PHE A 124 -4.64 -12.42 -0.70
C PHE A 124 -6.05 -12.05 -0.24
N ASP A 125 -6.73 -12.99 0.43
CA ASP A 125 -7.97 -12.76 1.18
C ASP A 125 -7.82 -13.45 2.53
N LEU A 126 -7.46 -12.67 3.55
CA LEU A 126 -7.02 -13.19 4.85
C LEU A 126 -7.83 -12.58 5.98
N THR A 127 -8.11 -13.41 6.99
CA THR A 127 -8.79 -13.00 8.21
C THR A 127 -7.84 -12.24 9.14
N THR A 128 -8.33 -11.19 9.77
CA THR A 128 -7.63 -10.46 10.83
C THR A 128 -8.66 -10.05 11.88
N THR A 129 -8.26 -9.80 13.12
CA THR A 129 -9.19 -9.33 14.15
C THR A 129 -8.58 -8.16 14.89
N VAL A 130 -8.99 -6.96 14.51
CA VAL A 130 -8.56 -5.71 15.16
C VAL A 130 -9.78 -4.91 15.58
N MET A 131 -9.83 -4.55 16.86
CA MET A 131 -10.85 -3.67 17.41
C MET A 131 -10.36 -2.22 17.35
N VAL A 132 -11.20 -1.32 16.84
CA VAL A 132 -10.95 0.12 16.88
C VAL A 132 -12.07 0.80 17.65
N GLN A 133 -11.72 1.40 18.77
CA GLN A 133 -12.67 2.14 19.60
C GLN A 133 -12.94 3.53 19.01
N PRO A 134 -14.09 4.14 19.32
CA PRO A 134 -14.41 5.49 18.88
C PRO A 134 -13.36 6.50 19.34
N ASP A 135 -12.98 7.39 18.42
CA ASP A 135 -11.95 8.43 18.60
C ASP A 135 -10.57 7.89 18.99
N LYS A 136 -10.28 6.64 18.61
CA LYS A 136 -8.96 6.01 18.78
C LYS A 136 -8.44 5.48 17.46
N SER A 137 -7.17 5.07 17.50
CA SER A 137 -6.51 4.36 16.42
C SER A 137 -5.97 3.02 16.89
N SER A 138 -5.97 2.04 16.00
CA SER A 138 -5.38 0.72 16.22
C SER A 138 -4.51 0.32 15.03
N PRO A 139 -3.36 -0.36 15.27
CA PRO A 139 -2.54 -0.91 14.21
C PRO A 139 -3.18 -2.19 13.64
N VAL A 140 -3.06 -2.37 12.33
CA VAL A 140 -3.48 -3.55 11.59
C VAL A 140 -2.29 -4.05 10.80
N ASN A 141 -1.76 -5.21 11.18
CA ASN A 141 -0.69 -5.87 10.43
C ASN A 141 -1.30 -6.74 9.33
N ILE A 142 -0.79 -6.61 8.12
CA ILE A 142 -1.20 -7.41 6.97
C ILE A 142 0.03 -8.02 6.29
N VAL A 143 -0.18 -9.15 5.63
CA VAL A 143 0.77 -9.72 4.68
C VAL A 143 0.49 -9.09 3.32
N VAL A 144 1.51 -8.49 2.72
CA VAL A 144 1.44 -7.91 1.38
C VAL A 144 1.75 -9.01 0.37
N MET A 145 2.90 -9.67 0.52
CA MET A 145 3.30 -10.79 -0.33
C MET A 145 4.10 -11.81 0.46
N ASP A 146 3.61 -13.05 0.52
CA ASP A 146 4.34 -14.14 1.17
C ASP A 146 5.45 -14.71 0.28
N ALA A 147 6.42 -15.37 0.92
CA ALA A 147 7.54 -16.03 0.27
C ALA A 147 7.12 -17.07 -0.79
N GLY A 148 6.02 -17.80 -0.55
CA GLY A 148 5.51 -18.80 -1.49
C GLY A 148 5.05 -18.17 -2.80
N THR A 149 4.34 -17.05 -2.71
CA THR A 149 3.84 -16.27 -3.83
C THR A 149 5.00 -15.67 -4.62
N LYS A 150 6.06 -15.22 -3.95
CA LYS A 150 7.30 -14.77 -4.62
C LYS A 150 7.94 -15.90 -5.44
N GLN A 151 8.04 -17.10 -4.87
CA GLN A 151 8.60 -18.26 -5.57
C GLN A 151 7.74 -18.68 -6.77
N GLU A 152 6.42 -18.72 -6.60
CA GLU A 152 5.46 -19.03 -7.68
C GLU A 152 5.58 -17.99 -8.80
N TYR A 153 5.64 -16.70 -8.46
CA TYR A 153 5.81 -15.63 -9.42
C TYR A 153 7.10 -15.78 -10.23
N MET A 154 8.24 -16.01 -9.56
CA MET A 154 9.53 -16.19 -10.24
C MET A 154 9.55 -17.45 -11.11
N LYS A 155 8.87 -18.51 -10.70
CA LYS A 155 8.69 -19.71 -11.53
C LYS A 155 7.87 -19.41 -12.78
N GLU A 156 6.79 -18.65 -12.67
CA GLU A 156 5.98 -18.22 -13.82
C GLU A 156 6.78 -17.32 -14.77
N LEU A 157 7.52 -16.36 -14.23
CA LEU A 157 8.36 -15.45 -15.01
C LEU A 157 9.42 -16.21 -15.81
N ASN A 158 10.04 -17.24 -15.20
CA ASN A 158 11.05 -18.07 -15.84
C ASN A 158 10.48 -19.18 -16.76
N SER A 159 9.15 -19.28 -16.89
CA SER A 159 8.51 -20.31 -17.71
C SER A 159 8.47 -19.99 -19.21
N GLU A 160 8.99 -18.83 -19.63
CA GLU A 160 8.91 -18.28 -20.99
C GLU A 160 7.48 -18.00 -21.50
N LYS A 161 6.45 -18.21 -20.65
CA LYS A 161 5.06 -17.87 -20.96
C LYS A 161 4.82 -16.37 -21.09
N TYR A 162 5.64 -15.57 -20.39
CA TYR A 162 5.54 -14.12 -20.33
C TYR A 162 6.85 -13.51 -20.82
N ASN A 163 6.76 -12.41 -21.56
CA ASN A 163 7.88 -11.68 -22.11
C ASN A 163 7.81 -10.19 -21.68
N PRO A 164 8.25 -9.88 -20.45
CA PRO A 164 8.15 -8.53 -19.91
C PRO A 164 8.88 -7.53 -20.81
N THR A 165 8.24 -6.39 -21.07
CA THR A 165 8.79 -5.36 -21.97
C THR A 165 9.99 -4.64 -21.36
N ARG A 166 10.14 -4.69 -20.05
CA ARG A 166 11.26 -4.12 -19.29
C ARG A 166 11.95 -5.22 -18.50
N LEU A 167 13.27 -5.14 -18.40
CA LEU A 167 13.99 -5.82 -17.33
C LEU A 167 13.62 -5.10 -16.01
N ALA A 168 13.43 -5.87 -14.93
CA ALA A 168 12.96 -5.43 -13.61
C ALA A 168 13.52 -4.04 -13.17
N PRO A 169 12.77 -3.25 -12.37
CA PRO A 169 11.60 -3.65 -11.60
C PRO A 169 10.29 -3.74 -12.41
N TYR A 170 9.45 -4.70 -12.03
CA TYR A 170 8.09 -4.87 -12.53
C TYR A 170 7.10 -4.11 -11.66
N LEU A 171 6.28 -3.25 -12.26
CA LEU A 171 5.36 -2.38 -11.52
C LEU A 171 3.92 -2.93 -11.48
N TYR A 172 3.35 -2.96 -10.28
CA TYR A 172 1.93 -3.28 -10.06
C TYR A 172 1.23 -2.18 -9.28
N ASP A 173 -0.01 -1.93 -9.66
CA ASP A 173 -0.95 -1.24 -8.80
C ASP A 173 -1.52 -2.24 -7.79
N MET A 174 -1.25 -1.98 -6.53
CA MET A 174 -1.73 -2.75 -5.40
C MET A 174 -2.92 -2.05 -4.75
N LYS A 175 -3.98 -2.80 -4.49
CA LYS A 175 -5.15 -2.35 -3.75
C LYS A 175 -5.33 -3.21 -2.51
N ILE A 176 -5.15 -2.58 -1.35
CA ILE A 176 -5.44 -3.17 -0.04
C ILE A 176 -6.86 -2.76 0.33
N THR A 177 -7.72 -3.71 0.68
CA THR A 177 -9.07 -3.39 1.18
C THR A 177 -9.28 -4.01 2.55
N LEU A 178 -9.47 -3.18 3.58
CA LEU A 178 -9.89 -3.65 4.90
C LEU A 178 -11.42 -3.81 4.93
N TYR A 179 -11.90 -4.90 5.50
CA TYR A 179 -13.32 -5.17 5.71
C TYR A 179 -13.61 -5.32 7.21
N GLY A 180 -14.72 -4.75 7.64
CA GLY A 180 -15.13 -4.86 9.03
C GLY A 180 -16.62 -4.70 9.26
N VAL A 181 -16.99 -4.84 10.52
CA VAL A 181 -18.34 -4.64 11.04
C VAL A 181 -18.31 -3.78 12.28
N ASP A 182 -19.36 -3.01 12.54
CA ASP A 182 -19.54 -2.38 13.84
C ASP A 182 -20.19 -3.33 14.86
N SER A 183 -20.32 -2.89 16.11
CA SER A 183 -20.99 -3.64 17.18
C SER A 183 -22.47 -3.93 16.93
N LEU A 184 -23.09 -3.31 15.93
CA LEU A 184 -24.48 -3.51 15.53
C LEU A 184 -24.61 -4.39 14.27
N GLY A 185 -23.49 -4.83 13.67
CA GLY A 185 -23.46 -5.67 12.47
C GLY A 185 -23.45 -4.89 11.15
N ASN A 186 -23.31 -3.57 11.17
CA ASN A 186 -23.16 -2.77 9.95
C ASN A 186 -21.79 -2.99 9.33
N THR A 187 -21.76 -3.33 8.04
CA THR A 187 -20.50 -3.60 7.32
C THR A 187 -19.91 -2.32 6.72
N PHE A 188 -18.58 -2.26 6.68
CA PHE A 188 -17.82 -1.22 6.00
C PHE A 188 -16.57 -1.81 5.33
N ASN A 189 -16.01 -1.06 4.38
CA ASN A 189 -14.68 -1.32 3.84
C ASN A 189 -13.88 -0.04 3.62
N VAL A 190 -12.56 -0.17 3.62
CA VAL A 190 -11.61 0.93 3.43
C VAL A 190 -10.54 0.50 2.41
N PRO A 191 -10.61 0.98 1.15
CA PRO A 191 -9.60 0.70 0.14
C PRO A 191 -8.41 1.67 0.24
N VAL A 192 -7.20 1.16 0.04
CA VAL A 192 -5.95 1.91 -0.11
C VAL A 192 -5.25 1.44 -1.37
N HIS A 193 -4.79 2.40 -2.17
CA HIS A 193 -4.02 2.14 -3.38
C HIS A 193 -2.55 2.48 -3.16
N ARG A 194 -1.68 1.63 -3.69
CA ARG A 194 -0.23 1.81 -3.73
C ARG A 194 0.31 1.29 -5.06
N THR A 195 1.48 1.75 -5.43
CA THR A 195 2.27 1.12 -6.48
C THR A 195 3.38 0.34 -5.79
N VAL A 196 3.58 -0.91 -6.19
CA VAL A 196 4.65 -1.77 -5.70
C VAL A 196 5.63 -2.08 -6.82
N SER A 197 6.89 -2.26 -6.45
CA SER A 197 8.00 -2.49 -7.38
C SER A 197 8.66 -3.83 -7.07
N LEU A 198 8.45 -4.81 -7.94
CA LEU A 198 8.94 -6.19 -7.79
C LEU A 198 10.26 -6.33 -8.52
N ALA A 199 11.34 -6.65 -7.82
CA ALA A 199 12.66 -6.85 -8.41
C ALA A 199 13.53 -7.78 -7.55
N ASP A 200 14.73 -8.05 -8.03
CA ASP A 200 15.84 -8.50 -7.21
C ASP A 200 16.57 -7.25 -6.68
N TYR A 201 16.50 -7.03 -5.36
CA TYR A 201 17.11 -5.85 -4.73
C TYR A 201 18.48 -6.14 -4.09
N ASN A 202 19.01 -7.35 -4.23
CA ASN A 202 20.26 -7.84 -3.65
C ASN A 202 20.53 -7.27 -2.26
N TYR A 203 19.97 -7.95 -1.28
CA TYR A 203 19.94 -7.56 0.13
C TYR A 203 21.05 -8.17 0.98
N CYS A 204 22.08 -8.67 0.33
CA CYS A 204 23.43 -8.65 0.85
C CYS A 204 23.94 -7.20 1.08
#